data_AF-A0A5B7IGB1-F1
#
_entry.id   AF-A0A5B7IGB1-F1
#
_cell.length_a   1.000
_cell.length_b   1.000
_cell.length_c   1.000
_cell.angle_alpha   90.00
_cell.angle_beta   90.00
_cell.angle_gamma   90.00
#
_symmetry.space_group_name_H-M   'P 1'
#
loop_
_entity.id
_entity.type
_entity.pdbx_description
1 polymer ?
#
loop_
_entity_poly.entity_id
_entity_poly.type
_entity_poly.pdbx_seq_one_letter_code
_entity_poly.pdbx_strand_id
1 'polypeptide(L)'
;MGSCFVSACPSHLPCGLVQCWEMGQGRNVEGGQYEEGRDWILGPKLGTGAFSSCYQARDIRTGTLMAVKQVSFCRNDEEEQERVEASIEQEILIMSRLRHCNIVRLLGASRHSTSFSVFTEWMAGGSVAMMLDKYGIFSEEVILKYTRQVLEGLAYLHDNKILHRDLKGER
;
A
#
# COMPACT_ATOMS: atom_id res chain seq x y z
N MET A 1 18.13 -23.97 -17.59
CA MET A 1 16.67 -24.17 -17.59
C MET A 1 16.25 -24.47 -16.16
N GLY A 2 15.59 -23.54 -15.49
CA GLY A 2 15.29 -23.66 -14.06
C GLY A 2 14.36 -22.56 -13.58
N SER A 3 13.05 -22.82 -13.77
CA SER A 3 11.89 -22.33 -13.02
C SER A 3 11.85 -20.85 -12.61
N CYS A 4 11.05 -20.08 -13.36
CA CYS A 4 10.35 -18.90 -12.87
C CYS A 4 9.47 -19.29 -11.66
N PHE A 5 9.77 -18.78 -10.47
CA PHE A 5 8.82 -18.80 -9.37
C PHE A 5 7.83 -17.65 -9.56
N VAL A 6 6.72 -17.96 -10.23
CA VAL A 6 5.47 -17.22 -10.04
C VAL A 6 4.97 -17.64 -8.66
N SER A 7 5.12 -16.80 -7.64
CA SER A 7 4.52 -17.11 -6.34
C SER A 7 3.01 -16.96 -6.47
N ALA A 8 2.33 -18.10 -6.59
CA ALA A 8 0.90 -18.20 -6.42
C ALA A 8 0.52 -17.70 -5.03
N CYS A 9 -0.44 -16.78 -4.98
CA CYS A 9 -1.08 -16.31 -3.76
C CYS A 9 -1.81 -17.49 -3.09
N PRO A 10 -1.44 -17.95 -1.88
CA PRO A 10 -2.16 -19.04 -1.22
C PRO A 10 -3.50 -18.52 -0.72
N SER A 11 -4.59 -19.00 -1.33
CA SER A 11 -5.98 -18.65 -1.05
C SER A 11 -6.53 -19.18 0.30
N HIS A 12 -5.69 -19.43 1.31
CA HIS A 12 -6.09 -20.15 2.53
C HIS A 12 -5.57 -19.56 3.85
N LEU A 13 -5.42 -18.23 3.94
CA LEU A 13 -5.29 -17.58 5.26
C LEU A 13 -6.69 -17.23 5.81
N PRO A 14 -7.02 -17.61 7.05
CA PRO A 14 -8.32 -17.35 7.64
C PRO A 14 -8.59 -15.85 7.69
N CYS A 15 -9.76 -15.51 7.14
CA CYS A 15 -10.37 -14.19 7.05
C CYS A 15 -10.67 -13.68 8.47
N GLY A 16 -9.92 -12.68 8.94
CA GLY A 16 -10.17 -12.07 10.25
C GLY A 16 -9.56 -10.68 10.34
N LEU A 17 -10.44 -9.69 10.51
CA LEU A 17 -10.18 -8.29 10.87
C LEU A 17 -9.66 -7.38 9.75
N VAL A 18 -10.57 -7.03 8.83
CA VAL A 18 -10.62 -5.65 8.32
C VAL A 18 -11.63 -4.94 9.22
N GLN A 19 -11.16 -4.25 10.26
CA GLN A 19 -12.03 -3.40 11.08
C GLN A 19 -12.32 -2.12 10.28
N CYS A 20 -13.61 -1.89 10.00
CA CYS A 20 -14.11 -0.65 9.45
C CYS A 20 -13.76 0.51 10.39
N TRP A 21 -13.08 1.53 9.85
CA TRP A 21 -12.89 2.81 10.51
C TRP A 21 -14.22 3.57 10.47
N GLU A 22 -14.80 3.90 11.63
CA GLU A 22 -15.93 4.83 11.74
C GLU A 22 -15.40 6.24 12.03
N MET A 23 -15.82 7.21 11.22
CA MET A 23 -15.43 8.60 11.39
C MET A 23 -16.16 9.25 12.57
N GLY A 24 -15.42 10.03 13.34
CA GLY A 24 -16.00 11.06 14.20
C GLY A 24 -16.44 10.56 15.57
N GLN A 25 -15.48 10.29 16.45
CA GLN A 25 -15.48 10.66 17.87
C GLN A 25 -14.25 10.03 18.51
N GLY A 26 -13.52 10.81 19.32
CA GLY A 26 -12.41 10.28 20.11
C GLY A 26 -12.89 9.11 20.97
N ARG A 27 -12.54 7.89 20.56
CA ARG A 27 -12.46 6.70 21.41
C ARG A 27 -11.70 5.60 20.68
N ASN A 28 -10.77 5.01 21.43
CA ASN A 28 -9.77 4.03 21.04
C ASN A 28 -10.24 3.01 19.99
N VAL A 29 -9.49 2.94 18.90
CA VAL A 29 -9.44 1.78 18.00
C VAL A 29 -8.83 0.63 18.82
N GLU A 30 -9.60 -0.39 19.16
CA GLU A 30 -9.07 -1.65 19.74
C GLU A 30 -8.40 -2.52 18.66
N GLY A 31 -7.48 -1.91 17.93
CA GLY A 31 -6.51 -2.51 17.03
C GLY A 31 -5.25 -1.70 17.20
N GLY A 32 -4.30 -2.22 17.98
CA GLY A 32 -3.15 -1.48 18.50
C GLY A 32 -2.45 -0.64 17.42
N GLN A 33 -2.05 0.57 17.80
CA GLN A 33 -1.12 1.37 17.01
C GLN A 33 0.03 0.45 16.61
N TYR A 34 0.28 0.26 15.31
CA TYR A 34 1.44 -0.51 14.84
C TYR A 34 2.71 0.17 15.37
N GLU A 35 3.24 -0.34 16.47
CA GLU A 35 4.41 0.22 17.16
C GLU A 35 5.67 -0.37 16.52
N GLU A 36 6.54 0.51 16.03
CA GLU A 36 7.84 0.11 15.49
C GLU A 36 8.68 -0.57 16.58
N GLY A 37 9.29 -1.71 16.24
CA GLY A 37 10.04 -2.55 17.16
C GLY A 37 9.20 -3.55 17.96
N ARG A 38 7.87 -3.37 18.04
CA ARG A 38 6.95 -4.27 18.73
C ARG A 38 6.05 -5.06 17.78
N ASP A 39 5.37 -4.38 16.86
CA ASP A 39 4.45 -4.99 15.90
C ASP A 39 5.10 -5.18 14.53
N TRP A 40 6.04 -4.31 14.18
CA TRP A 40 6.76 -4.37 12.91
C TRP A 40 8.19 -3.84 13.03
N ILE A 41 9.06 -4.23 12.10
CA ILE A 41 10.46 -3.77 12.02
C ILE A 41 10.69 -3.08 10.68
N LEU A 42 11.32 -1.91 10.71
CA LEU A 42 11.72 -1.16 9.53
C LEU A 42 12.84 -1.88 8.76
N GLY A 43 12.68 -1.96 7.45
CA GLY A 43 13.63 -2.54 6.53
C GLY A 43 14.27 -1.52 5.58
N PRO A 44 14.88 -2.00 4.49
CA PRO A 44 15.52 -1.15 3.50
C PRO A 44 14.58 -0.10 2.89
N LYS A 45 15.13 1.06 2.55
CA LYS A 45 14.41 2.12 1.85
C LYS A 45 14.15 1.70 0.40
N LEU A 46 12.89 1.83 -0.04
CA LEU A 46 12.43 1.53 -1.39
C LEU A 46 12.45 2.78 -2.28
N GLY A 47 12.10 3.93 -1.71
CA GLY A 47 12.00 5.18 -2.46
C GLY A 47 11.69 6.39 -1.58
N THR A 48 11.84 7.58 -2.17
CA THR A 48 11.54 8.87 -1.53
C THR A 48 10.68 9.70 -2.46
N GLY A 49 9.59 10.25 -1.96
CA GLY A 49 8.83 11.35 -2.58
C GLY A 49 9.06 12.66 -1.85
N ALA A 50 8.37 13.73 -2.28
CA ALA A 50 8.53 15.07 -1.70
C ALA A 50 8.26 15.12 -0.18
N PHE A 51 7.18 14.45 0.27
CA PHE A 51 6.73 14.46 1.67
C PHE A 51 6.61 13.06 2.27
N SER A 52 7.07 12.04 1.56
CA SER A 52 6.95 10.66 2.01
C SER A 52 8.18 9.82 1.67
N SER A 53 8.41 8.78 2.47
CA SER A 53 9.42 7.77 2.19
C SER A 53 8.77 6.39 2.27
N CYS A 54 9.12 5.52 1.34
CA CYS A 54 8.63 4.14 1.30
C CYS A 54 9.76 3.20 1.72
N TYR A 55 9.45 2.25 2.58
CA TYR A 55 10.38 1.26 3.10
C TYR A 55 9.77 -0.13 3.01
N GLN A 56 10.64 -1.14 2.96
CA GLN A 56 10.24 -2.48 3.31
C GLN A 56 9.99 -2.52 4.83
N ALA A 57 9.07 -3.36 5.28
CA ALA A 57 8.82 -3.64 6.68
C ALA A 57 8.60 -5.14 6.88
N ARG A 58 8.77 -5.62 8.11
CA ARG A 58 8.43 -6.99 8.50
C ARG A 58 7.48 -6.96 9.70
N ASP A 59 6.33 -7.61 9.56
CA ASP A 59 5.41 -7.84 10.69
C ASP A 59 6.07 -8.83 11.66
N ILE A 60 6.21 -8.45 12.93
CA ILE A 60 6.91 -9.27 13.95
C ILE A 60 6.12 -10.53 14.27
N ARG A 61 4.80 -10.43 14.34
CA ARG A 61 3.91 -11.52 14.78
C ARG A 61 3.84 -12.64 13.75
N THR A 62 3.80 -12.29 12.47
CA THR A 62 3.62 -13.23 11.35
C THR A 62 4.91 -13.52 10.60
N GLY A 63 5.94 -12.67 10.74
CA GLY A 63 7.17 -12.75 9.96
C GLY A 63 7.00 -12.29 8.49
N THR A 64 5.82 -11.83 8.10
CA THR A 64 5.49 -11.48 6.71
C THR A 64 6.12 -10.14 6.32
N LEU A 65 6.59 -10.05 5.08
CA LEU A 65 7.07 -8.79 4.51
C LEU A 65 5.90 -7.88 4.12
N MET A 66 6.10 -6.59 4.31
CA MET A 66 5.17 -5.51 3.98
C MET A 66 5.91 -4.35 3.33
N ALA A 67 5.18 -3.45 2.71
CA ALA A 67 5.67 -2.11 2.40
C ALA A 67 5.04 -1.11 3.39
N VAL A 68 5.82 -0.12 3.82
CA VAL A 68 5.35 0.99 4.65
C VAL A 68 5.67 2.31 3.97
N LYS A 69 4.65 3.14 3.76
CA LYS A 69 4.78 4.52 3.31
C LYS A 69 4.64 5.44 4.53
N GLN A 70 5.71 6.13 4.86
CA GLN A 70 5.75 7.11 5.94
C GLN A 70 5.62 8.51 5.36
N VAL A 71 4.56 9.24 5.75
CA VAL A 71 4.33 10.64 5.37
C VAL A 71 4.66 11.52 6.58
N SER A 72 5.57 12.46 6.43
CA SER A 72 6.00 13.34 7.53
C SER A 72 5.10 14.56 7.66
N PHE A 73 4.91 15.03 8.88
CA PHE A 73 4.13 16.23 9.16
C PHE A 73 4.96 17.49 8.93
N CYS A 74 4.44 18.43 8.17
CA CYS A 74 5.06 19.74 7.94
C CYS A 74 4.69 20.64 9.13
N ARG A 75 5.65 20.89 10.02
CA ARG A 75 5.39 21.58 11.31
C ARG A 75 5.18 23.10 11.22
N ASN A 76 5.26 23.68 10.02
CA ASN A 76 5.31 25.14 9.86
C ASN A 76 3.93 25.76 9.58
N ASP A 77 2.93 24.97 9.16
CA ASP A 77 1.57 25.43 8.83
C ASP A 77 0.55 24.39 9.31
N GLU A 78 -0.20 24.73 10.37
CA GLU A 78 -1.22 23.86 10.96
C GLU A 78 -2.39 23.57 9.99
N GLU A 79 -2.75 24.54 9.14
CA GLU A 79 -3.86 24.38 8.19
C GLU A 79 -3.44 23.47 7.02
N GLU A 80 -2.21 23.60 6.54
CA GLU A 80 -1.64 22.67 5.56
C GLU A 80 -1.56 21.26 6.13
N GLN A 81 -1.11 21.13 7.36
CA GLN A 81 -1.02 19.86 8.05
C GLN A 81 -2.40 19.19 8.14
N GLU A 82 -3.43 19.88 8.62
CA GLU A 82 -4.80 19.34 8.72
C GLU A 82 -5.33 18.85 7.36
N ARG A 83 -5.08 19.61 6.29
CA ARG A 83 -5.45 19.20 4.92
C ARG A 83 -4.72 17.94 4.46
N VAL A 84 -3.43 17.81 4.77
CA VAL A 84 -2.64 16.62 4.43
C VAL A 84 -3.14 15.41 5.22
N GLU A 85 -3.41 15.55 6.51
CA GLU A 85 -3.95 14.48 7.34
C GLU A 85 -5.30 13.99 6.83
N ALA A 86 -6.24 14.90 6.56
CA ALA A 86 -7.56 14.58 6.03
C ALA A 86 -7.47 13.84 4.67
N SER A 87 -6.53 14.25 3.81
CA SER A 87 -6.26 13.58 2.53
C SER A 87 -5.77 12.15 2.72
N ILE A 88 -4.83 11.93 3.65
CA ILE A 88 -4.29 10.60 3.96
C ILE A 88 -5.37 9.70 4.57
N GLU A 89 -6.16 10.20 5.50
CA GLU A 89 -7.26 9.46 6.13
C GLU A 89 -8.31 9.05 5.09
N GLN A 90 -8.62 9.93 4.14
CA GLN A 90 -9.50 9.61 3.02
C GLN A 90 -8.89 8.53 2.10
N GLU A 91 -7.59 8.59 1.78
CA GLU A 91 -6.90 7.57 1.00
C GLU A 91 -6.97 6.20 1.71
N ILE A 92 -6.66 6.16 3.01
CA ILE A 92 -6.76 4.94 3.84
C ILE A 92 -8.18 4.38 3.82
N LEU A 93 -9.20 5.22 3.99
CA LEU A 93 -10.60 4.79 3.99
C LEU A 93 -11.03 4.18 2.66
N ILE A 94 -10.59 4.77 1.55
CA ILE A 94 -10.88 4.24 0.22
C ILE A 94 -10.20 2.87 0.09
N MET A 95 -8.90 2.79 0.38
CA MET A 95 -8.11 1.57 0.27
C MET A 95 -8.62 0.44 1.19
N SER A 96 -9.12 0.76 2.39
CA SER A 96 -9.62 -0.24 3.34
C SER A 96 -10.85 -1.00 2.85
N ARG A 97 -11.54 -0.47 1.83
CA ARG A 97 -12.74 -1.06 1.23
C ARG A 97 -12.43 -1.87 -0.03
N LEU A 98 -11.18 -1.81 -0.54
CA LEU A 98 -10.80 -2.47 -1.77
C LEU A 98 -10.31 -3.89 -1.51
N ARG A 99 -10.83 -4.85 -2.27
CA ARG A 99 -10.37 -6.24 -2.24
C ARG A 99 -10.45 -6.85 -3.64
N HIS A 100 -9.32 -6.84 -4.33
CA HIS A 100 -9.17 -7.38 -5.68
C HIS A 100 -7.74 -7.88 -5.91
N CYS A 101 -7.54 -8.92 -6.72
CA CYS A 101 -6.21 -9.51 -6.95
C CYS A 101 -5.26 -8.60 -7.74
N ASN A 102 -5.78 -7.60 -8.46
CA ASN A 102 -5.01 -6.58 -9.18
C ASN A 102 -5.00 -5.21 -8.48
N ILE A 103 -5.30 -5.17 -7.18
CA ILE A 103 -5.21 -3.96 -6.37
C ILE A 103 -4.43 -4.28 -5.11
N VAL A 104 -3.40 -3.49 -4.85
CA VAL A 104 -2.56 -3.62 -3.65
C VAL A 104 -3.42 -3.47 -2.40
N ARG A 105 -3.38 -4.47 -1.53
CA ARG A 105 -4.16 -4.53 -0.31
C ARG A 105 -3.54 -3.68 0.81
N LEU A 106 -4.38 -2.86 1.42
CA LEU A 106 -4.07 -2.21 2.70
C LEU A 106 -4.04 -3.25 3.82
N LEU A 107 -2.97 -3.25 4.61
CA LEU A 107 -2.80 -4.08 5.80
C LEU A 107 -3.17 -3.33 7.07
N GLY A 108 -2.89 -2.03 7.10
CA GLY A 108 -3.19 -1.17 8.23
C GLY A 108 -2.57 0.22 8.07
N ALA A 109 -2.80 1.08 9.05
CA ALA A 109 -2.14 2.37 9.15
C ALA A 109 -1.93 2.72 10.63
N SER A 110 -0.90 3.51 10.93
CA SER A 110 -0.66 4.07 12.24
C SER A 110 -0.39 5.56 12.15
N ARG A 111 -0.95 6.31 13.10
CA ARG A 111 -0.66 7.72 13.31
C ARG A 111 0.36 7.85 14.43
N HIS A 112 1.46 8.56 14.15
CA HIS A 112 2.44 8.97 15.15
C HIS A 112 2.37 10.50 15.33
N SER A 113 3.07 11.02 16.33
CA SER A 113 3.08 12.46 16.63
C SER A 113 3.60 13.34 15.48
N THR A 114 4.39 12.77 14.57
CA THR A 114 5.09 13.52 13.52
C THR A 114 4.96 12.90 12.13
N SER A 115 4.20 11.81 12.00
CA SER A 115 4.08 11.08 10.75
C SER A 115 2.85 10.17 10.72
N PHE A 116 2.40 9.86 9.51
CA PHE A 116 1.51 8.73 9.22
C PHE A 116 2.30 7.58 8.59
N SER A 117 2.06 6.36 9.05
CA SER A 117 2.57 5.14 8.42
C SER A 117 1.42 4.36 7.80
N VAL A 118 1.50 4.04 6.52
CA VAL A 118 0.50 3.24 5.81
C VAL A 118 1.15 1.94 5.36
N PHE A 119 0.60 0.80 5.78
CA PHE A 119 1.13 -0.54 5.54
C PHE A 119 0.33 -1.23 4.45
N THR A 120 1.02 -1.73 3.43
CA THR A 120 0.43 -2.51 2.34
C THR A 120 1.15 -3.84 2.15
N GLU A 121 0.53 -4.74 1.40
CA GLU A 121 1.19 -6.00 1.04
C GLU A 121 2.49 -5.76 0.27
N TRP A 122 3.43 -6.70 0.43
CA TRP A 122 4.72 -6.63 -0.22
C TRP A 122 4.65 -7.11 -1.67
N MET A 123 5.11 -6.25 -2.59
CA MET A 123 5.18 -6.54 -4.02
C MET A 123 6.62 -6.88 -4.42
N ALA A 124 7.00 -8.16 -4.32
CA ALA A 124 8.37 -8.61 -4.56
C ALA A 124 8.89 -8.33 -5.99
N GLY A 125 8.00 -8.18 -6.96
CA GLY A 125 8.34 -7.86 -8.35
C GLY A 125 8.73 -6.40 -8.58
N GLY A 126 8.55 -5.51 -7.59
CA GLY A 126 8.71 -4.07 -7.77
C GLY A 126 7.64 -3.48 -8.70
N SER A 127 7.91 -2.27 -9.21
CA SER A 127 7.02 -1.57 -10.13
C SER A 127 7.28 -1.94 -11.58
N VAL A 128 6.32 -1.69 -12.46
CA VAL A 128 6.47 -1.92 -13.91
C VAL A 128 7.59 -1.02 -14.47
N ALA A 129 7.68 0.23 -14.00
CA ALA A 129 8.77 1.14 -14.36
C ALA A 129 10.15 0.57 -13.96
N MET A 130 10.30 0.07 -12.73
CA MET A 130 11.54 -0.57 -12.30
C MET A 130 11.90 -1.79 -13.16
N MET A 131 10.90 -2.58 -13.55
CA MET A 131 11.11 -3.75 -14.41
C MET A 131 11.57 -3.34 -15.82
N LEU A 132 11.01 -2.26 -16.38
CA LEU A 132 11.44 -1.69 -17.65
C LEU A 132 12.88 -1.16 -17.57
N ASP A 133 13.22 -0.44 -16.50
CA ASP A 133 14.56 0.11 -16.31
C ASP A 133 15.61 -1.01 -16.18
N LYS A 134 15.25 -2.11 -15.49
CA LYS A 134 16.18 -3.20 -15.19
C LYS A 134 16.37 -4.19 -16.34
N TYR A 135 15.29 -4.50 -17.07
CA TYR A 135 15.30 -5.59 -18.05
C TYR A 135 15.01 -5.11 -19.48
N GLY A 136 14.74 -3.83 -19.68
CA GLY A 136 14.40 -3.25 -20.98
C GLY A 136 12.95 -3.49 -21.38
N ILE A 137 12.68 -3.30 -22.68
CA ILE A 137 11.34 -3.35 -23.25
C ILE A 137 10.76 -4.77 -23.12
N PHE A 138 9.50 -4.86 -22.71
CA PHE A 138 8.78 -6.12 -22.63
C PHE A 138 8.35 -6.64 -24.01
N SER A 139 8.21 -7.96 -24.12
CA SER A 139 7.55 -8.54 -25.29
C SER A 139 6.07 -8.15 -25.34
N GLU A 140 5.49 -8.16 -26.54
CA GLU A 140 4.07 -7.87 -26.75
C GLU A 140 3.16 -8.75 -25.86
N GLU A 141 3.49 -10.03 -25.71
CA GLU A 141 2.75 -10.95 -24.85
C GLU A 141 2.73 -10.49 -23.38
N VAL A 142 3.85 -9.99 -22.87
CA VAL A 142 3.95 -9.47 -21.49
C VAL A 142 3.18 -8.16 -21.34
N ILE A 143 3.27 -7.28 -22.34
CA ILE A 143 2.51 -6.01 -22.38
C ILE A 143 1.01 -6.30 -22.31
N LEU A 144 0.51 -7.23 -23.11
CA LEU A 144 -0.91 -7.63 -23.10
C LEU A 144 -1.33 -8.19 -21.74
N LYS A 145 -0.49 -9.00 -21.09
CA LYS A 145 -0.76 -9.54 -19.75
C LYS A 145 -0.86 -8.44 -18.69
N TYR A 146 0.09 -7.50 -18.64
CA TYR A 146 0.02 -6.38 -17.70
C TYR A 146 -1.16 -5.46 -17.99
N THR A 147 -1.42 -5.18 -19.27
CA THR A 147 -2.56 -4.35 -19.68
C THR A 147 -3.87 -4.96 -19.21
N ARG A 148 -4.07 -6.27 -19.38
CA ARG A 148 -5.26 -6.96 -18.88
C ARG A 148 -5.41 -6.84 -17.36
N GLN A 149 -4.34 -7.08 -16.60
CA GLN A 149 -4.37 -6.97 -15.13
C GLN A 149 -4.72 -5.55 -14.65
N VAL A 150 -4.15 -4.53 -15.30
CA VAL A 150 -4.47 -3.12 -15.01
C VAL A 150 -5.94 -2.84 -15.31
N LEU A 151 -6.45 -3.29 -16.45
CA LEU A 151 -7.85 -3.10 -16.83
C LEU A 151 -8.82 -3.84 -15.89
N GLU A 152 -8.47 -5.04 -15.43
CA GLU A 152 -9.25 -5.79 -14.43
C GLU A 152 -9.33 -5.04 -13.10
N GLY A 153 -8.21 -4.48 -12.62
CA GLY A 153 -8.19 -3.62 -11.43
C GLY A 153 -8.99 -2.32 -11.61
N LEU A 154 -8.87 -1.66 -12.76
CA LEU A 154 -9.63 -0.44 -13.06
C LEU A 154 -11.14 -0.70 -13.17
N ALA A 155 -11.54 -1.80 -13.80
CA ALA A 155 -12.94 -2.21 -13.88
C ALA A 155 -13.54 -2.33 -12.48
N TYR A 156 -12.84 -3.03 -11.58
CA TYR A 156 -13.26 -3.13 -10.18
C TYR A 156 -13.37 -1.76 -9.49
N LEU A 157 -12.40 -0.85 -9.67
CA LEU A 157 -12.47 0.50 -9.10
C LEU A 157 -13.68 1.28 -9.62
N HIS A 158 -13.92 1.23 -10.93
CA HIS A 158 -15.02 1.95 -11.58
C HIS A 158 -16.39 1.40 -11.18
N ASP A 159 -16.51 0.08 -10.98
CA ASP A 159 -17.74 -0.55 -10.46
C ASP A 159 -18.06 -0.02 -9.05
N ASN A 160 -17.03 0.26 -8.25
CA ASN A 160 -17.13 0.86 -6.92
C ASN A 160 -17.17 2.41 -6.94
N LYS A 161 -17.32 3.03 -8.12
CA LYS A 161 -17.37 4.50 -8.33
C LYS A 161 -16.12 5.24 -7.84
N ILE A 162 -14.96 4.59 -7.89
CA ILE A 162 -13.67 5.15 -7.49
C ILE A 162 -12.85 5.46 -8.75
N LEU A 163 -12.34 6.68 -8.84
CA LEU A 163 -11.41 7.09 -9.88
C LEU A 163 -9.98 7.01 -9.31
N HIS A 164 -9.09 6.27 -9.96
CA HIS A 164 -7.70 6.12 -9.49
C HIS A 164 -6.90 7.44 -9.54
N ARG A 165 -7.10 8.26 -10.57
CA ARG A 165 -6.50 9.59 -10.82
C ARG A 165 -4.97 9.65 -10.99
N ASP A 166 -4.19 8.66 -10.56
CA ASP A 166 -2.71 8.65 -10.72
C ASP A 166 -2.17 7.28 -11.19
N LEU A 167 -2.68 6.79 -12.32
CA LEU A 167 -2.24 5.51 -12.90
C LEU A 167 -0.98 5.71 -13.76
N LYS A 168 0.15 5.13 -13.34
CA LYS A 168 1.45 5.21 -14.03
C LYS A 168 2.36 4.06 -13.62
N GLY A 169 3.42 3.79 -14.38
CA GLY A 169 4.27 2.60 -14.22
C GLY A 169 5.03 2.50 -12.89
N GLU A 170 5.17 3.60 -12.15
CA GLU A 170 5.76 3.63 -10.80
C GLU A 170 4.79 3.21 -9.69
N ARG A 171 3.49 3.09 -9.98
CA ARG A 171 2.40 2.87 -9.03
C ARG A 171 1.66 1.58 -9.28
#